data_AF-F6KUG3-F1
#
_entry.id   AF-F6KUG3-F1
#
_cell.length_a   1.000
_cell.length_b   1.000
_cell.length_c   1.000
_cell.angle_alpha   90.00
_cell.angle_beta   90.00
_cell.angle_gamma   90.00
#
_symmetry.space_group_name_H-M   'P 1'
#
loop_
_entity.id
_entity.type
_entity.pdbx_description
1 polymer ?
#
loop_
_entity_poly.entity_id
_entity_poly.type
_entity_poly.pdbx_seq_one_letter_code
_entity_poly.pdbx_strand_id
1 'polypeptide(L)'
;PIKEEFPTLSYGDLYQLAGVVAVEVTGGPEIPFHPGREDKPQPPPEGRLPDATKGTDHLRQVFGKQMGLSDQDIVALSGGHTLGRCHKERSGFEGAWTRNPLVFDHSYFKELLSGDKEGLLSSQVT
;
A
#
# COMPACT_ATOMS: atom_id res chain seq x y z
N PRO A 1 -13.06 20.22 6.07
CA PRO A 1 -13.14 18.75 6.28
C PRO A 1 -11.97 18.20 7.13
N ILE A 2 -12.24 17.22 8.01
CA ILE A 2 -11.38 16.55 9.03
C ILE A 2 -10.10 17.30 9.44
N LYS A 3 -9.08 17.45 8.58
CA LYS A 3 -7.85 18.21 8.90
C LYS A 3 -8.11 19.61 9.48
N GLU A 4 -9.13 20.29 8.98
CA GLU A 4 -9.51 21.64 9.44
C GLU A 4 -9.99 21.65 10.90
N GLU A 5 -10.54 20.54 11.38
CA GLU A 5 -10.98 20.35 12.77
C GLU A 5 -9.78 20.11 13.72
N PHE A 6 -8.62 19.73 13.17
CA PHE A 6 -7.39 19.41 13.92
C PHE A 6 -6.18 20.21 13.40
N PRO A 7 -6.14 21.54 13.61
CA PRO A 7 -5.09 22.41 13.07
C PRO A 7 -3.70 22.12 13.65
N THR A 8 -3.62 21.61 14.88
CA THR A 8 -2.36 21.29 15.57
C THR A 8 -1.70 19.99 15.09
N LEU A 9 -2.45 19.14 14.40
CA LEU A 9 -1.94 17.88 13.88
C LEU A 9 -1.24 18.14 12.54
N SER A 10 -0.02 17.62 12.37
CA SER A 10 0.71 17.72 11.11
C SER A 10 0.00 16.91 10.02
N TYR A 11 0.17 17.29 8.77
CA TYR A 11 -0.32 16.47 7.65
C TYR A 11 0.34 15.10 7.63
N GLY A 12 1.64 15.03 7.97
CA GLY A 12 2.38 13.79 8.11
C GLY A 12 1.71 12.81 9.09
N ASP A 13 1.31 13.28 10.28
CA ASP A 13 0.60 12.44 11.24
C ASP A 13 -0.83 12.12 10.80
N LEU A 14 -1.55 13.08 10.19
CA LEU A 14 -2.92 12.84 9.71
C LEU A 14 -2.97 11.69 8.72
N TYR A 15 -2.09 11.74 7.71
CA TYR A 15 -2.09 10.74 6.64
C TYR A 15 -1.67 9.37 7.12
N GLN A 16 -0.73 9.31 8.06
CA GLN A 16 -0.29 8.05 8.65
C GLN A 16 -1.38 7.45 9.55
N LEU A 17 -2.05 8.28 10.36
CA LEU A 17 -3.19 7.83 11.16
C LEU A 17 -4.34 7.35 10.26
N ALA A 18 -4.63 8.04 9.16
CA ALA A 18 -5.65 7.61 8.20
C ALA A 18 -5.31 6.24 7.60
N GLY A 19 -4.03 5.97 7.29
CA GLY A 19 -3.58 4.65 6.85
C GLY A 19 -3.77 3.56 7.90
N VAL A 20 -3.42 3.83 9.16
CA VAL A 20 -3.65 2.91 10.30
C VAL A 20 -5.14 2.60 10.43
N VAL A 21 -5.99 3.62 10.47
CA VAL A 21 -7.45 3.48 10.60
C VAL A 21 -8.04 2.74 9.40
N ALA A 22 -7.53 2.95 8.18
CA ALA A 22 -8.01 2.23 7.00
C ALA A 22 -7.76 0.72 7.09
N VAL A 23 -6.62 0.30 7.65
CA VAL A 23 -6.33 -1.12 7.92
C VAL A 23 -7.25 -1.66 9.01
N GLU A 24 -7.40 -0.93 10.13
CA GLU A 24 -8.22 -1.35 11.26
C GLU A 24 -9.70 -1.50 10.89
N VAL A 25 -10.29 -0.48 10.24
CA VAL A 25 -11.73 -0.47 9.89
C VAL A 25 -12.12 -1.53 8.87
N THR A 26 -11.15 -2.06 8.12
CA THR A 26 -11.34 -3.15 7.16
C THR A 26 -11.09 -4.54 7.77
N GLY A 27 -10.85 -4.61 9.09
CA GLY A 27 -10.65 -5.86 9.83
C GLY A 27 -9.19 -6.32 9.91
N GLY A 28 -8.25 -5.46 9.56
CA GLY A 28 -6.82 -5.73 9.64
C GLY A 28 -6.26 -5.64 11.06
N PRO A 29 -4.94 -5.83 11.22
CA PRO A 29 -4.29 -5.76 12.51
C PRO A 29 -4.28 -4.33 13.09
N GLU A 30 -4.22 -4.22 14.41
CA GLU A 30 -3.91 -2.96 15.08
C GLU A 30 -2.45 -2.58 14.83
N ILE A 31 -2.22 -1.44 14.17
CA ILE A 31 -0.87 -0.92 13.88
C ILE A 31 -0.54 0.18 14.90
N PRO A 32 0.54 0.04 15.69
CA PRO A 32 0.94 1.07 16.64
C PRO A 32 1.19 2.42 15.96
N PHE A 33 0.48 3.46 16.42
CA PHE A 33 0.66 4.82 15.94
C PHE A 33 1.41 5.67 16.97
N HIS A 34 2.47 6.34 16.52
CA HIS A 34 3.24 7.30 17.31
C HIS A 34 3.17 8.66 16.60
N PRO A 35 2.64 9.72 17.25
CA PRO A 35 2.61 11.06 16.70
C PRO A 35 3.99 11.75 16.82
N GLY A 36 4.13 12.90 16.18
CA GLY A 36 5.31 13.76 16.24
C GLY A 36 6.01 13.95 14.90
N ARG A 37 5.40 13.56 13.77
CA ARG A 37 5.97 13.89 12.45
C ARG A 37 5.84 15.38 12.21
N GLU A 38 6.94 15.99 11.79
CA GLU A 38 6.95 17.38 11.33
C GLU A 38 6.70 17.45 9.82
N ASP A 39 5.89 18.40 9.39
CA ASP A 39 5.64 18.64 7.98
C ASP A 39 6.89 19.25 7.32
N LYS A 40 7.37 18.62 6.25
CA LYS A 40 8.52 19.11 5.50
C LYS A 40 8.08 20.11 4.41
N PRO A 41 8.82 21.20 4.21
CA PRO A 41 8.43 22.24 3.25
C PRO A 41 8.68 21.88 1.79
N GLN A 42 9.57 20.91 1.52
CA GLN A 42 9.86 20.45 0.15
C GLN A 42 9.47 18.98 -0.06
N PRO A 43 8.83 18.66 -1.19
CA PRO A 43 8.59 17.28 -1.58
C PRO A 43 9.91 16.58 -1.99
N PRO A 44 9.95 15.24 -1.96
CA PRO A 44 11.05 14.50 -2.56
C PRO A 44 11.00 14.58 -4.10
N PRO A 45 12.11 14.29 -4.81
CA PRO A 45 12.08 14.14 -6.26
C PRO A 45 11.22 12.95 -6.68
N GLU A 46 10.63 13.04 -7.87
CA GLU A 46 9.82 12.00 -8.49
C GLU A 46 10.63 10.72 -8.80
N GLY A 47 9.94 9.60 -8.98
CA GLY A 47 10.54 8.35 -9.46
C GLY A 47 11.07 7.41 -8.37
N ARG A 48 10.73 7.66 -7.10
CA ARG A 48 11.13 6.82 -5.96
C ARG A 48 10.14 5.70 -5.60
N LEU A 49 8.92 5.75 -6.15
CA LEU A 49 7.92 4.71 -5.93
C LEU A 49 8.19 3.49 -6.83
N PRO A 50 7.78 2.28 -6.41
CA PRO A 50 7.96 1.07 -7.22
C PRO A 50 7.18 1.18 -8.54
N ASP A 51 7.72 0.56 -9.58
CA ASP A 51 7.14 0.48 -10.91
C ASP A 51 6.50 -0.91 -11.03
N ALA A 52 5.20 -0.95 -11.29
CA ALA A 52 4.42 -2.19 -11.35
C ALA A 52 4.86 -3.13 -12.48
N THR A 53 5.57 -2.62 -13.49
CA THR A 53 6.04 -3.42 -14.64
C THR A 53 7.40 -4.11 -14.41
N LYS A 54 8.00 -3.93 -13.23
CA LYS A 54 9.32 -4.47 -12.90
C LYS A 54 9.23 -5.56 -11.83
N GLY A 55 10.15 -6.53 -11.90
CA GLY A 55 10.20 -7.68 -10.99
C GLY A 55 11.00 -7.45 -9.70
N THR A 56 11.37 -8.55 -9.03
CA THR A 56 11.92 -8.55 -7.67
C THR A 56 13.17 -7.69 -7.43
N ASP A 57 14.07 -7.55 -8.42
CA ASP A 57 15.29 -6.75 -8.25
C ASP A 57 14.97 -5.27 -8.04
N HIS A 58 13.93 -4.78 -8.73
CA HIS A 58 13.42 -3.42 -8.55
C HIS A 58 12.79 -3.24 -7.17
N LEU A 59 12.03 -4.24 -6.70
CA LEU A 59 11.46 -4.22 -5.35
C LEU A 59 12.56 -4.12 -4.28
N ARG A 60 13.61 -4.95 -4.37
CA ARG A 60 14.75 -4.89 -3.44
C ARG A 60 15.53 -3.58 -3.55
N GLN A 61 15.62 -3.00 -4.75
CA GLN A 61 16.22 -1.68 -4.92
C GLN A 61 15.41 -0.61 -4.18
N VAL A 62 14.10 -0.55 -4.38
CA VAL A 62 13.23 0.49 -3.81
C VAL A 62 13.06 0.29 -2.31
N PHE A 63 12.48 -0.84 -1.90
CA PHE A 63 12.17 -1.08 -0.49
C PHE A 63 13.43 -1.40 0.33
N GLY A 64 14.31 -2.23 -0.19
CA GLY A 64 15.55 -2.61 0.49
C GLY A 64 16.56 -1.48 0.55
N LYS A 65 17.09 -1.08 -0.62
CA LYS A 65 18.20 -0.12 -0.66
C LYS A 65 17.79 1.33 -0.35
N GLN A 66 16.60 1.78 -0.76
CA GLN A 66 16.18 3.18 -0.53
C GLN A 66 15.39 3.38 0.76
N MET A 67 14.53 2.43 1.15
CA MET A 67 13.69 2.56 2.35
C MET A 67 14.24 1.81 3.57
N GLY A 68 15.20 0.88 3.38
CA GLY A 68 15.81 0.12 4.47
C GLY A 68 14.96 -1.05 5.00
N LEU A 69 14.03 -1.55 4.19
CA LEU A 69 13.09 -2.62 4.55
C LEU A 69 13.61 -4.00 4.13
N SER A 70 13.24 -5.03 4.89
CA SER A 70 13.66 -6.42 4.63
C SER A 70 12.80 -7.08 3.54
N ASP A 71 13.27 -8.22 3.00
CA ASP A 71 12.46 -9.04 2.07
C ASP A 71 11.13 -9.48 2.72
N GLN A 72 11.10 -9.69 4.05
CA GLN A 72 9.87 -9.99 4.78
C GLN A 72 8.89 -8.81 4.72
N ASP A 73 9.38 -7.58 4.93
CA ASP A 73 8.55 -6.38 4.88
C ASP A 73 8.00 -6.15 3.47
N ILE A 74 8.79 -6.40 2.43
CA ILE A 74 8.35 -6.30 1.03
C ILE A 74 7.15 -7.22 0.76
N VAL A 75 7.26 -8.49 1.16
CA VAL A 75 6.18 -9.46 0.97
C VAL A 75 4.96 -9.10 1.81
N ALA A 76 5.15 -8.73 3.08
CA ALA A 76 4.06 -8.34 3.96
C ALA A 76 3.30 -7.11 3.44
N LEU A 77 4.02 -6.04 3.04
CA LEU A 77 3.43 -4.83 2.49
C LEU A 77 2.74 -5.05 1.13
N SER A 78 3.25 -5.99 0.31
CA SER A 78 2.58 -6.38 -0.93
C SER A 78 1.17 -6.95 -0.67
N GLY A 79 0.97 -7.54 0.51
CA GLY A 79 -0.35 -7.98 0.99
C GLY A 79 -1.38 -6.86 1.13
N GLY A 80 -0.95 -5.58 1.16
CA GLY A 80 -1.86 -4.43 1.18
C GLY A 80 -2.79 -4.36 -0.04
N HIS A 81 -2.40 -4.97 -1.17
CA HIS A 81 -3.27 -5.13 -2.34
C HIS A 81 -4.45 -6.09 -2.11
N THR A 82 -4.56 -6.72 -0.94
CA THR A 82 -5.80 -7.41 -0.53
C THR A 82 -7.00 -6.46 -0.54
N LEU A 83 -6.74 -5.16 -0.33
CA LEU A 83 -7.70 -4.07 -0.42
C LEU A 83 -7.60 -3.34 -1.77
N GLY A 84 -8.74 -2.82 -2.22
CA GLY A 84 -8.83 -1.91 -3.35
C GLY A 84 -8.72 -2.59 -4.72
N ARG A 85 -8.43 -1.75 -5.74
CA ARG A 85 -8.36 -2.14 -7.15
C ARG A 85 -7.55 -1.14 -7.97
N CYS A 86 -7.02 -1.59 -9.10
CA CYS A 86 -6.51 -0.70 -10.13
C CYS A 86 -7.64 -0.08 -10.96
N HIS A 87 -7.33 1.08 -11.54
CA HIS A 87 -8.23 1.86 -12.38
C HIS A 87 -7.45 2.32 -13.63
N LYS A 88 -7.99 2.02 -14.82
CA LYS A 88 -7.29 2.19 -16.09
C LYS A 88 -6.81 3.62 -16.33
N GLU A 89 -7.57 4.62 -15.89
CA GLU A 89 -7.25 6.04 -16.06
C GLU A 89 -6.14 6.55 -15.14
N ARG A 90 -5.71 5.76 -14.14
CA ARG A 90 -4.66 6.12 -13.19
C ARG A 90 -3.34 5.42 -13.48
N SER A 91 -3.37 4.09 -13.55
CA SER A 91 -2.15 3.26 -13.71
C SER A 91 -2.10 2.49 -15.03
N GLY A 92 -3.15 2.52 -15.84
CA GLY A 92 -3.28 1.67 -17.04
C GLY A 92 -3.75 0.24 -16.74
N PHE A 93 -3.74 -0.19 -15.48
CA PHE A 93 -4.27 -1.49 -15.03
C PHE A 93 -5.71 -1.37 -14.53
N GLU A 94 -6.47 -2.45 -14.56
CA GLU A 94 -7.89 -2.46 -14.18
C GLU A 94 -8.24 -3.73 -13.39
N GLY A 95 -9.02 -3.57 -12.32
CA GLY A 95 -9.55 -4.69 -11.53
C GLY A 95 -8.95 -4.82 -10.13
N ALA A 96 -9.60 -5.64 -9.30
CA ALA A 96 -9.19 -5.92 -7.93
C ALA A 96 -8.35 -7.20 -7.86
N TRP A 97 -7.44 -7.30 -6.90
CA TRP A 97 -6.69 -8.54 -6.65
C TRP A 97 -7.49 -9.59 -5.88
N THR A 98 -8.53 -9.17 -5.16
CA THR A 98 -9.36 -10.06 -4.33
C THR A 98 -10.83 -9.89 -4.67
N ARG A 99 -11.65 -10.89 -4.32
CA ARG A 99 -13.11 -10.84 -4.48
C ARG A 99 -13.79 -9.88 -3.51
N ASN A 100 -13.15 -9.57 -2.39
CA ASN A 100 -13.66 -8.72 -1.31
C ASN A 100 -12.69 -7.55 -1.06
N PRO A 101 -12.61 -6.54 -1.93
CA PRO A 101 -11.58 -5.50 -1.89
C PRO A 101 -11.72 -4.49 -0.72
N LEU A 102 -12.63 -4.73 0.22
CA LEU A 102 -12.86 -3.92 1.42
C LEU A 102 -12.65 -4.71 2.72
N VAL A 103 -12.13 -5.94 2.63
CA VAL A 103 -11.83 -6.80 3.78
C VAL A 103 -10.34 -7.05 3.81
N PHE A 104 -9.68 -6.71 4.91
CA PHE A 104 -8.27 -6.96 5.09
C PHE A 104 -8.05 -8.40 5.58
N ASP A 105 -7.62 -9.27 4.68
CA ASP A 105 -7.26 -10.65 4.98
C ASP A 105 -6.07 -11.12 4.12
N HIS A 106 -5.71 -12.40 4.23
CA HIS A 106 -4.63 -13.01 3.43
C HIS A 106 -5.06 -13.50 2.04
N SER A 107 -6.21 -13.07 1.53
CA SER A 107 -6.74 -13.53 0.23
C SER A 107 -5.84 -13.13 -0.94
N TYR A 108 -5.17 -11.97 -0.89
CA TYR A 108 -4.17 -11.58 -1.90
C TYR A 108 -3.18 -12.72 -2.20
N PHE A 109 -2.61 -13.33 -1.15
CA PHE A 109 -1.65 -14.42 -1.30
C PHE A 109 -2.30 -15.72 -1.78
N LYS A 110 -3.54 -16.01 -1.37
CA LYS A 110 -4.29 -17.18 -1.88
C LYS A 110 -4.56 -17.06 -3.37
N GLU A 111 -5.00 -15.88 -3.81
CA GLU A 111 -5.27 -15.62 -5.22
C GLU A 111 -3.98 -15.72 -6.04
N LEU A 112 -2.88 -15.11 -5.56
CA LEU A 112 -1.55 -15.21 -6.17
C LEU A 112 -1.08 -16.65 -6.35
N LEU A 113 -1.15 -17.48 -5.31
CA LEU A 113 -0.68 -18.87 -5.35
C LEU A 113 -1.57 -19.77 -6.22
N SER A 114 -2.82 -19.40 -6.44
CA SER A 114 -3.77 -20.15 -7.25
C SER A 114 -3.70 -19.86 -8.76
N GLY A 115 -2.88 -18.89 -9.16
CA GLY A 115 -2.72 -18.46 -10.55
C GLY A 115 -3.86 -17.56 -11.05
N ASP A 116 -3.84 -17.29 -12.34
CA ASP A 116 -4.76 -16.34 -12.98
C ASP A 116 -6.22 -16.78 -12.91
N LYS A 117 -7.12 -15.87 -12.52
CA LYS A 117 -8.55 -16.08 -12.46
C LYS A 117 -9.29 -14.96 -13.17
N GLU A 118 -10.31 -15.32 -13.94
CA GLU A 118 -11.19 -14.36 -14.58
C GLU A 118 -11.82 -13.41 -13.55
N GLY A 119 -11.80 -12.11 -13.84
CA GLY A 119 -12.35 -11.07 -12.99
C GLY A 119 -11.43 -10.58 -11.85
N LEU A 120 -10.25 -11.19 -11.67
CA LEU A 120 -9.22 -10.71 -10.75
C LEU A 120 -8.00 -10.21 -11.51
N LEU A 121 -7.34 -9.21 -10.94
CA LEU A 121 -6.07 -8.72 -11.45
C LEU A 121 -4.96 -9.69 -11.05
N SER A 122 -4.31 -10.29 -12.04
CA SER A 122 -3.09 -11.09 -11.85
C SER A 122 -1.98 -10.22 -11.26
N SER A 123 -1.30 -10.72 -10.23
CA SER A 123 -0.19 -9.96 -9.63
C SER A 123 0.95 -9.82 -10.64
N GLN A 124 1.48 -8.62 -10.78
CA GLN A 124 2.74 -8.35 -11.49
C GLN A 124 3.96 -8.44 -10.55
N VAL A 125 3.76 -8.94 -9.32
CA VAL A 125 4.79 -9.08 -8.30
C VAL A 125 5.51 -10.41 -8.49
N THR A 126 6.19 -10.58 -9.62
CA THR A 126 7.25 -11.58 -9.83
C THR A 126 8.32 -10.98 -10.72
#